data_AF-A0A2J7ZZC4-F1
#
_entry.id   AF-A0A2J7ZZC4-F1
#
_cell.length_a   1.000
_cell.length_b   1.000
_cell.length_c   1.000
_cell.angle_alpha   90.00
_cell.angle_beta   90.00
_cell.angle_gamma   90.00
#
_symmetry.space_group_name_H-M   'P 1'
#
loop_
_entity.id
_entity.type
_entity.pdbx_description
1 polymer ?
#
loop_
_entity_poly.entity_id
_entity_poly.type
_entity_poly.pdbx_seq_one_letter_code
_entity_poly.pdbx_strand_id
1 'polypeptide(L)'
;VGVTDTTGAGDAFTAGFLYKLLQAGGLDALSANPRLLKEAVVFASAAGASTTTRAGAIEGQPTLEMVEELFETSKDWYNFW
;
A
#
# COMPACT_ATOMS: atom_id res chain seq x y z
N VAL A 1 -2.94 -12.47 1.33
CA VAL A 1 -3.98 -12.49 0.28
C VAL A 1 -3.81 -13.73 -0.59
N GLY A 2 -4.85 -14.19 -1.30
CA GLY A 2 -4.72 -15.27 -2.30
C GLY A 2 -4.18 -14.73 -3.61
N VAL A 3 -3.06 -15.30 -4.09
CA VAL A 3 -2.30 -14.77 -5.24
C VAL A 3 -2.77 -15.43 -6.55
N THR A 4 -3.07 -14.61 -7.55
CA THR A 4 -3.47 -15.02 -8.91
C THR A 4 -2.40 -14.65 -9.94
N ASP A 5 -1.89 -13.42 -9.89
CA ASP A 5 -0.89 -12.87 -10.83
C ASP A 5 -0.13 -11.74 -10.12
N THR A 6 1.19 -11.64 -10.25
CA THR A 6 1.97 -10.59 -9.56
C THR A 6 2.26 -9.37 -10.42
N THR A 7 1.82 -9.37 -11.67
CA THR A 7 2.08 -8.29 -12.63
C THR A 7 1.46 -6.98 -12.15
N GLY A 8 2.23 -5.88 -12.14
CA GLY A 8 1.75 -4.56 -11.73
C GLY A 8 1.77 -4.29 -10.22
N ALA A 9 2.12 -5.27 -9.38
CA ALA A 9 2.15 -5.10 -7.93
C ALA A 9 3.18 -4.05 -7.46
N GLY A 10 4.33 -3.95 -8.16
CA GLY A 10 5.35 -2.94 -7.86
C GLY A 10 4.91 -1.50 -8.20
N ASP A 11 4.17 -1.35 -9.30
CA ASP A 11 3.59 -0.06 -9.69
C ASP A 11 2.51 0.36 -8.68
N ALA A 12 1.67 -0.59 -8.26
CA ALA A 12 0.66 -0.35 -7.23
C ALA A 12 1.27 0.00 -5.88
N PHE A 13 2.35 -0.68 -5.47
CA PHE A 13 3.12 -0.32 -4.27
C PHE A 13 3.63 1.12 -4.37
N THR A 14 4.25 1.47 -5.49
CA THR A 14 4.80 2.82 -5.71
C THR A 14 3.69 3.87 -5.68
N ALA A 15 2.54 3.61 -6.31
CA ALA A 15 1.37 4.48 -6.27
C ALA A 15 0.84 4.65 -4.83
N GLY A 16 0.73 3.56 -4.07
CA GLY A 16 0.30 3.59 -2.67
C GLY A 16 1.26 4.37 -1.78
N PHE A 17 2.57 4.26 -2.00
CA PHE A 17 3.57 5.04 -1.28
C PHE A 17 3.47 6.53 -1.62
N LEU A 18 3.36 6.87 -2.91
CA LEU A 18 3.19 8.25 -3.37
C LEU A 18 1.90 8.87 -2.84
N TYR A 19 0.82 8.10 -2.74
CA TYR A 19 -0.44 8.54 -2.14
C TYR A 19 -0.24 9.02 -0.70
N LYS A 20 0.44 8.22 0.14
CA LYS A 20 0.73 8.58 1.53
C LYS A 20 1.76 9.70 1.66
N LEU A 21 2.76 9.73 0.79
CA LEU A 21 3.74 10.82 0.69
C LEU A 21 3.06 12.18 0.45
N LEU A 22 2.13 12.23 -0.51
CA LEU A 22 1.39 13.46 -0.83
C LEU A 22 0.46 13.87 0.31
N GLN A 23 -0.20 12.93 0.98
CA GLN A 23 -1.01 13.21 2.18
C GLN A 23 -0.18 13.78 3.33
N ALA A 24 1.06 13.32 3.50
CA ALA A 24 1.98 13.82 4.51
C ALA A 24 2.56 15.22 4.19
N GLY A 25 2.38 15.73 2.97
CA GLY A 25 2.94 17.01 2.53
C GLY A 25 4.36 16.93 1.99
N GLY A 26 4.84 15.73 1.61
CA GLY A 26 6.15 15.51 1.00
C GLY A 26 7.10 14.62 1.82
N LEU A 27 8.28 14.37 1.26
CA LEU A 27 9.24 13.41 1.80
C LEU A 27 9.81 13.83 3.15
N ASP A 28 10.11 15.11 3.33
CA ASP A 28 10.66 15.63 4.59
C ASP A 28 9.66 15.44 5.74
N ALA A 29 8.39 15.77 5.52
CA ALA A 29 7.34 15.61 6.51
C ALA A 29 7.05 14.13 6.82
N LEU A 30 7.03 13.27 5.80
CA LEU A 30 6.82 11.83 5.98
C LEU A 30 8.00 11.19 6.74
N SER A 31 9.24 11.50 6.36
CA SER A 31 10.44 10.90 6.95
C SER A 31 10.73 11.40 8.36
N ALA A 32 10.27 12.60 8.73
CA ALA A 32 10.37 13.13 10.08
C ALA A 32 9.52 12.37 11.11
N ASN A 33 8.54 11.57 10.66
CA ASN A 33 7.68 10.78 11.54
C ASN A 33 7.77 9.28 11.20
N PRO A 34 8.57 8.50 11.95
CA PRO A 34 8.74 7.07 11.71
C PRO A 34 7.43 6.27 11.68
N ARG A 35 6.41 6.70 12.45
CA ARG A 35 5.10 6.04 12.46
C ARG A 35 4.37 6.26 11.14
N LEU A 36 4.34 7.50 10.64
CA LEU A 36 3.71 7.81 9.35
C LEU A 36 4.47 7.16 8.19
N LEU A 37 5.81 7.15 8.23
CA LEU A 37 6.62 6.47 7.23
C LEU A 37 6.32 4.96 7.20
N LYS A 38 6.20 4.33 8.37
CA LYS A 38 5.82 2.92 8.49
C LYS A 38 4.42 2.66 7.93
N GLU A 39 3.44 3.47 8.32
CA GLU A 39 2.08 3.38 7.79
C GLU A 39 2.05 3.57 6.26
N ALA A 40 2.91 4.44 5.71
CA ALA A 40 3.04 4.61 4.26
C ALA A 40 3.56 3.35 3.56
N VAL A 41 4.58 2.69 4.13
CA VAL A 41 5.12 1.43 3.59
C VAL A 41 4.10 0.30 3.70
N VAL A 42 3.37 0.22 4.81
CA VAL A 42 2.34 -0.82 4.98
C VAL A 42 1.17 -0.59 4.03
N PHE A 43 0.70 0.66 3.87
CA PHE A 43 -0.34 0.99 2.90
C PHE A 43 0.09 0.68 1.46
N ALA A 44 1.33 1.01 1.10
CA ALA A 44 1.92 0.63 -0.18
C ALA A 44 1.98 -0.89 -0.37
N SER A 45 2.33 -1.63 0.69
CA SER A 45 2.33 -3.10 0.69
C SER A 45 0.92 -3.66 0.50
N ALA A 46 -0.09 -3.05 1.12
CA ALA A 46 -1.49 -3.40 0.91
C ALA A 46 -1.92 -3.16 -0.55
N ALA A 47 -1.51 -2.06 -1.17
CA ALA A 47 -1.76 -1.80 -2.59
C ALA A 47 -1.16 -2.90 -3.48
N GLY A 48 0.14 -3.17 -3.32
CA GLY A 48 0.82 -4.22 -4.08
C GLY A 48 0.21 -5.61 -3.86
N ALA A 49 -0.10 -5.96 -2.61
CA ALA A 49 -0.74 -7.23 -2.29
C ALA A 49 -2.13 -7.35 -2.93
N SER A 50 -2.97 -6.31 -2.85
CA SER A 50 -4.31 -6.30 -3.44
C SER A 50 -4.27 -6.47 -4.96
N THR A 51 -3.29 -5.86 -5.65
CA THR A 51 -3.07 -6.08 -7.09
C THR A 51 -2.85 -7.55 -7.42
N THR A 52 -2.16 -8.29 -6.54
CA THR A 52 -1.83 -9.68 -6.84
C THR A 52 -3.03 -10.64 -6.92
N THR A 53 -4.21 -10.18 -6.50
CA THR A 53 -5.42 -11.00 -6.40
C THR A 53 -6.17 -11.14 -7.74
N ARG A 54 -5.81 -10.34 -8.75
CA ARG A 54 -6.44 -10.29 -10.09
C ARG A 54 -5.37 -10.32 -11.18
N ALA A 55 -5.74 -10.81 -12.36
CA ALA A 55 -4.81 -10.88 -13.49
C ALA A 55 -4.66 -9.52 -14.20
N GLY A 56 -3.46 -9.26 -14.72
CA GLY A 56 -3.16 -8.13 -15.60
C GLY A 56 -2.61 -6.89 -14.88
N ALA A 57 -1.64 -6.21 -15.51
CA ALA A 57 -0.93 -5.07 -14.92
C ALA A 57 -1.82 -3.86 -14.60
N ILE A 58 -2.75 -3.53 -15.50
CA ILE A 58 -3.66 -2.37 -15.39
C ILE A 58 -5.03 -2.82 -14.86
N GLU A 59 -5.59 -3.89 -15.44
CA GLU A 59 -6.89 -4.43 -15.02
C GLU A 59 -6.87 -4.99 -13.59
N GLY A 60 -5.69 -5.44 -13.12
CA GLY A 60 -5.49 -5.94 -11.77
C GLY A 60 -5.29 -4.85 -10.71
N GLN A 61 -5.22 -3.56 -11.07
CA GLN A 61 -5.05 -2.49 -10.09
C GLN A 61 -6.23 -2.43 -9.10
N PRO A 62 -5.96 -2.26 -7.80
CA PRO A 62 -7.00 -2.25 -6.77
C PRO A 62 -7.73 -0.90 -6.71
N THR A 63 -8.93 -0.89 -6.13
CA THR A 63 -9.58 0.37 -5.73
C THR A 63 -8.99 0.86 -4.41
N LEU A 64 -9.17 2.15 -4.10
CA LEU A 64 -8.70 2.72 -2.84
C LEU A 64 -9.31 1.99 -1.63
N GLU A 65 -10.60 1.65 -1.70
CA GLU A 65 -11.33 0.96 -0.63
C GLU A 65 -10.74 -0.43 -0.34
N MET A 66 -10.36 -1.18 -1.39
CA MET A 66 -9.70 -2.48 -1.23
C MET A 66 -8.35 -2.35 -0.51
N VAL A 67 -7.60 -1.28 -0.80
CA VAL A 67 -6.32 -1.02 -0.14
C VAL A 67 -6.53 -0.60 1.31
N GLU A 68 -7.50 0.27 1.57
CA GLU A 68 -7.85 0.73 2.92
C GLU A 68 -8.34 -0.41 3.81
N GLU A 69 -9.18 -1.31 3.28
CA GLU A 69 -9.65 -2.50 4.01
C GLU A 69 -8.48 -3.42 4.39
N LEU A 70 -7.59 -3.72 3.44
CA LEU A 70 -6.42 -4.57 3.72
C LEU A 70 -5.43 -3.86 4.67
N PHE A 71 -5.26 -2.54 4.53
CA PHE A 71 -4.43 -1.75 5.44
C PHE A 71 -5.00 -1.75 6.87
N GLU A 72 -6.30 -1.54 7.03
CA GLU A 72 -6.97 -1.54 8.33
C GLU A 72 -6.84 -2.89 9.04
N THR A 73 -7.12 -3.98 8.32
CA THR A 73 -7.00 -5.35 8.86
C THR A 73 -5.55 -5.77 9.14
N SER A 74 -4.57 -5.09 8.53
CA SER A 74 -3.15 -5.32 8.80
C SER A 74 -2.62 -4.65 10.07
N LYS A 75 -3.39 -3.75 10.72
CA LYS A 75 -2.95 -2.99 11.91
C LYS A 75 -2.42 -3.87 13.03
N ASP A 76 -3.07 -4.99 13.28
CA ASP A 76 -2.66 -5.94 14.32
C ASP A 76 -1.30 -6.59 14.02
N TRP A 77 -0.85 -6.58 12.76
CA TRP A 77 0.40 -7.21 12.31
C TRP A 77 1.63 -6.31 12.40
N TYR A 78 1.44 -4.99 12.42
CA TYR A 78 2.58 -4.06 12.46
C TYR A 78 2.57 -3.16 13.68
N ASN A 79 1.47 -3.00 14.42
CA ASN A 79 1.43 -2.12 15.59
C ASN A 79 2.23 -2.61 16.81
N PHE A 80 2.74 -3.85 16.78
CA PHE A 80 3.63 -4.38 17.83
C PHE A 80 5.13 -4.14 17.56
N TRP A 81 5.48 -3.61 16.39
CA TRP A 81 6.86 -3.22 16.02
C TRP A 81 7.15 -1.77 16.40
#